data_AF-A0A8H6RKJ8-F1
#
_entry.id   AF-A0A8H6RKJ8-F1
#
_cell.length_a   1.000
_cell.length_b   1.000
_cell.length_c   1.000
_cell.angle_alpha   90.00
_cell.angle_beta   90.00
_cell.angle_gamma   90.00
#
_symmetry.space_group_name_H-M   'P 1'
#
loop_
_entity.id
_entity.type
_entity.pdbx_description
1 polymer ?
#
loop_
_entity_poly.entity_id
_entity_poly.type
_entity_poly.pdbx_seq_one_letter_code
_entity_poly.pdbx_strand_id
1 'polypeptide(L)'
;MSTTTTTTTKGILRFSIPDESVTAEQRAFFATPQNKDFVSQEVELYDFNNASSSDIVKGAPGLDIQGFTWIHQKSQIATSENASSGKFFEGSNIEDLYLPELEQMIVDVTGCKKAVAWNGVTRRKLPVHQDGKPTLQHRKGGEMDQIFDRLRRDVPFISGKSVESSIEPVRNVHVDMNNQGLRDTARYCRSDIRAAAQEALDAEDSGSNNVPRYACYSVWRPLFPVKRDPMAACDFRTISKSCFFDTPYRNPADNEQREFMNTIRIILPDRENPEKQKWYYFPNQGPEDVLILKLGDTLADKDPGVAEGAPHGSPMIPGTEGVEEARCSIEVRVMAFW
;
A
#
# COMPACT_ATOMS: atom_id res chain seq x y z
N MET A 1 -24.71 30.10 -22.54
CA MET A 1 -23.71 29.02 -22.43
C MET A 1 -23.05 29.17 -21.07
N SER A 2 -23.47 28.36 -20.09
CA SER A 2 -22.85 28.37 -18.76
C SER A 2 -21.55 27.59 -18.87
N THR A 3 -20.43 28.30 -18.79
CA THR A 3 -19.11 27.69 -18.65
C THR A 3 -19.04 27.08 -17.27
N THR A 4 -19.32 25.78 -17.16
CA THR A 4 -19.02 24.98 -15.97
C THR A 4 -17.50 24.98 -15.81
N THR A 5 -16.99 25.85 -14.95
CA THR A 5 -15.63 25.77 -14.42
C THR A 5 -15.53 24.46 -13.63
N THR A 6 -15.03 23.40 -14.25
CA THR A 6 -14.60 22.19 -13.55
C THR A 6 -13.56 22.62 -12.53
N THR A 7 -13.96 22.63 -11.26
CA THR A 7 -13.07 23.03 -10.17
C THR A 7 -12.12 21.87 -9.94
N THR A 8 -10.88 21.99 -10.42
CA THR A 8 -9.83 21.00 -10.17
C THR A 8 -9.58 20.89 -8.67
N THR A 9 -9.66 19.68 -8.11
CA THR A 9 -9.25 19.43 -6.73
C THR A 9 -7.72 19.44 -6.64
N LYS A 10 -7.19 20.16 -5.66
CA LYS A 10 -5.76 20.17 -5.33
C LYS A 10 -5.50 19.40 -4.04
N GLY A 11 -4.35 18.79 -3.94
CA GLY A 11 -3.87 18.15 -2.71
C GLY A 11 -2.37 18.32 -2.55
N ILE A 12 -1.87 18.23 -1.32
CA ILE A 12 -0.46 18.36 -1.00
C ILE A 12 0.12 17.00 -0.66
N LEU A 13 1.02 16.50 -1.52
CA LEU A 13 1.77 15.26 -1.31
C LEU A 13 3.17 15.56 -0.76
N ARG A 14 3.73 14.60 -0.01
CA ARG A 14 5.12 14.68 0.49
C ARG A 14 6.00 13.68 -0.22
N PHE A 15 7.13 14.16 -0.73
CA PHE A 15 8.17 13.35 -1.36
C PHE A 15 9.40 13.33 -0.46
N SER A 16 9.78 12.14 -0.04
CA SER A 16 10.87 11.94 0.92
C SER A 16 12.23 12.18 0.28
N ILE A 17 13.15 12.76 1.06
CA ILE A 17 14.58 12.73 0.80
C ILE A 17 15.20 11.84 1.90
N PRO A 18 15.50 10.56 1.59
CA PRO A 18 15.96 9.60 2.58
C PRO A 18 17.28 9.99 3.26
N ASP A 19 17.40 9.67 4.55
CA ASP A 19 18.66 9.65 5.28
C ASP A 19 19.26 8.23 5.23
N GLU A 20 20.32 8.07 4.43
CA GLU A 20 20.99 6.79 4.22
C GLU A 20 22.08 6.50 5.27
N SER A 21 22.24 7.34 6.30
CA SER A 21 23.28 7.18 7.32
C SER A 21 23.11 5.95 8.22
N VAL A 22 21.91 5.37 8.27
CA VAL A 22 21.60 4.16 9.02
C VAL A 22 21.22 3.06 8.05
N THR A 23 21.97 1.94 8.05
CA THR A 23 21.70 0.82 7.13
C THR A 23 20.43 0.07 7.50
N ALA A 24 19.85 -0.69 6.56
CA ALA A 24 18.63 -1.47 6.79
C ALA A 24 18.76 -2.47 7.94
N GLU A 25 19.92 -3.10 8.09
CA GLU A 25 20.25 -4.07 9.14
C GLU A 25 20.21 -3.45 10.53
N GLN A 26 20.47 -2.14 10.62
CA GLN A 26 20.51 -1.39 11.87
C GLN A 26 19.14 -0.79 12.24
N ARG A 27 18.19 -0.74 11.31
CA ARG A 27 16.83 -0.23 11.54
C ARG A 27 15.96 -1.30 12.18
N ALA A 28 14.89 -0.91 12.88
CA ALA A 28 13.89 -1.84 13.40
C ALA A 28 13.11 -2.54 12.25
N PHE A 29 12.33 -3.57 12.56
CA PHE A 29 11.36 -4.13 11.60
C PHE A 29 10.45 -3.03 11.03
N PHE A 30 10.09 -3.14 9.76
CA PHE A 30 9.25 -2.19 9.02
C PHE A 30 9.76 -0.74 8.95
N ALA A 31 10.93 -0.44 9.55
CA ALA A 31 11.48 0.90 9.54
C ALA A 31 12.23 1.16 8.23
N THR A 32 11.69 2.08 7.45
CA THR A 32 12.35 2.70 6.30
C THR A 32 13.43 3.68 6.77
N PRO A 33 14.32 4.15 5.88
CA PRO A 33 15.14 5.32 6.20
C PRO A 33 14.27 6.47 6.71
N GLN A 34 14.73 7.18 7.74
CA GLN A 34 14.11 8.45 8.13
C GLN A 34 14.27 9.50 7.02
N ASN A 35 13.45 10.53 7.06
CA ASN A 35 13.57 11.65 6.15
C ASN A 35 14.70 12.58 6.62
N LYS A 36 15.77 12.70 5.84
CA LYS A 36 16.72 13.81 5.98
C LYS A 36 16.00 15.14 5.74
N ASP A 37 15.13 15.14 4.74
CA ASP A 37 14.21 16.21 4.42
C ASP A 37 13.00 15.66 3.65
N PHE A 38 12.03 16.50 3.34
CA PHE A 38 10.95 16.15 2.41
C PHE A 38 10.51 17.39 1.62
N VAL A 39 9.98 17.17 0.42
CA VAL A 39 9.39 18.21 -0.40
C VAL A 39 7.88 18.04 -0.37
N SER A 40 7.18 19.09 0.07
CA SER A 40 5.72 19.15 -0.09
C SER A 40 5.40 19.77 -1.44
N GLN A 41 4.58 19.09 -2.23
CA GLN A 41 4.19 19.54 -3.56
C GLN A 41 2.67 19.54 -3.67
N GLU A 42 2.12 20.66 -4.12
CA GLU A 42 0.72 20.73 -4.53
C GLU A 42 0.56 20.02 -5.88
N VAL A 43 -0.38 19.09 -5.95
CA VAL A 43 -0.70 18.32 -7.14
C VAL A 43 -2.17 18.47 -7.49
N GLU A 44 -2.48 18.32 -8.77
CA GLU A 44 -3.85 18.11 -9.24
C GLU A 44 -4.31 16.69 -8.93
N LEU A 45 -5.49 16.57 -8.31
CA LEU A 45 -6.13 15.31 -8.00
C LEU A 45 -7.31 15.09 -8.95
N TYR A 46 -7.16 14.11 -9.83
CA TYR A 46 -8.19 13.68 -10.76
C TYR A 46 -9.20 12.76 -10.06
N ASP A 47 -10.49 13.05 -10.20
CA ASP A 47 -11.56 12.18 -9.71
C ASP A 47 -11.60 10.88 -10.54
N PHE A 48 -11.35 9.74 -9.91
CA PHE A 48 -11.39 8.43 -10.56
C PHE A 48 -12.80 8.06 -11.08
N ASN A 49 -13.88 8.55 -10.45
CA ASN A 49 -15.25 8.32 -10.92
C ASN A 49 -15.56 9.15 -12.15
N ASN A 50 -15.25 10.44 -12.10
CA ASN A 50 -15.54 11.41 -13.14
C ASN A 50 -14.36 11.65 -14.10
N ALA A 51 -13.44 10.69 -14.20
CA ALA A 51 -12.40 10.67 -15.22
C ALA A 51 -13.04 10.50 -16.61
N SER A 52 -13.62 11.60 -17.08
CA SER A 52 -14.02 11.87 -18.47
C SER A 52 -12.79 12.11 -19.34
N SER A 53 -11.58 12.07 -18.76
CA SER A 53 -10.30 11.88 -19.44
C SER A 53 -10.04 10.38 -19.63
N SER A 54 -10.13 9.93 -20.87
CA SER A 54 -10.04 8.55 -21.36
C SER A 54 -8.72 7.78 -21.10
N ASP A 55 -7.88 8.24 -20.18
CA ASP A 55 -6.53 7.70 -19.99
C ASP A 55 -6.46 6.61 -18.90
N ILE A 56 -7.39 6.61 -17.94
CA ILE A 56 -7.39 5.66 -16.82
C ILE A 56 -8.31 4.47 -17.09
N VAL A 57 -7.84 3.24 -16.86
CA VAL A 57 -8.60 2.03 -17.14
C VAL A 57 -9.22 1.47 -15.86
N LYS A 58 -10.53 1.26 -15.83
CA LYS A 58 -11.21 0.77 -14.62
C LYS A 58 -11.18 -0.76 -14.53
N GLY A 59 -11.28 -1.28 -13.31
CA GLY A 59 -11.32 -2.71 -13.03
C GLY A 59 -9.94 -3.37 -13.14
N ALA A 60 -9.93 -4.70 -13.26
CA ALA A 60 -8.71 -5.50 -13.28
C ALA A 60 -7.63 -5.01 -14.26
N PRO A 61 -7.95 -4.62 -15.52
CA PRO A 61 -6.94 -4.16 -16.46
C PRO A 61 -6.21 -2.89 -16.00
N GLY A 62 -6.83 -2.07 -15.14
CA GLY A 62 -6.20 -0.89 -14.55
C GLY A 62 -4.99 -1.22 -13.66
N LEU A 63 -5.00 -2.39 -13.02
CA LEU A 63 -3.86 -2.88 -12.25
C LEU A 63 -2.63 -3.09 -13.15
N ASP A 64 -2.84 -3.56 -14.38
CA ASP A 64 -1.74 -3.78 -15.32
C ASP A 64 -1.33 -2.50 -16.04
N ILE A 65 -2.27 -1.61 -16.35
CA ILE A 65 -2.00 -0.41 -17.14
C ILE A 65 -1.40 0.73 -16.30
N GLN A 66 -2.04 1.11 -15.19
CA GLN A 66 -1.61 2.25 -14.37
C GLN A 66 -1.16 1.85 -12.95
N GLY A 67 -1.29 0.57 -12.59
CA GLY A 67 -0.91 0.04 -11.29
C GLY A 67 -2.02 0.05 -10.23
N PHE A 68 -3.20 0.61 -10.50
CA PHE A 68 -4.27 0.70 -9.50
C PHE A 68 -5.67 0.73 -10.10
N THR A 69 -6.67 0.42 -9.29
CA THR A 69 -8.09 0.66 -9.61
C THR A 69 -8.89 0.89 -8.33
N TRP A 70 -10.02 1.58 -8.46
CA TRP A 70 -11.11 1.44 -7.49
C TRP A 70 -12.14 0.45 -8.03
N ILE A 71 -12.71 -0.34 -7.12
CA ILE A 71 -13.85 -1.22 -7.39
C ILE A 71 -14.94 -0.96 -6.37
N HIS A 72 -16.16 -1.35 -6.71
CA HIS A 72 -17.26 -1.37 -5.76
C HIS A 72 -17.42 -2.80 -5.23
N GLN A 73 -17.18 -3.01 -3.93
CA GLN A 73 -17.38 -4.30 -3.27
C GLN A 73 -17.95 -4.09 -1.87
N LYS A 74 -19.05 -4.80 -1.60
CA LYS A 74 -19.69 -4.84 -0.29
C LYS A 74 -19.11 -5.93 0.59
N SER A 75 -18.57 -5.53 1.74
CA SER A 75 -18.06 -6.47 2.74
C SER A 75 -19.14 -6.97 3.69
N GLN A 76 -19.02 -8.23 4.11
CA GLN A 76 -19.91 -8.83 5.11
C GLN A 76 -19.51 -8.39 6.53
N ILE A 77 -18.23 -8.12 6.75
CA ILE A 77 -17.69 -7.80 8.08
C ILE A 77 -17.12 -6.38 8.18
N ALA A 78 -16.47 -5.85 7.14
CA ALA A 78 -15.87 -4.51 7.14
C ALA A 78 -16.88 -3.41 6.79
N THR A 79 -17.94 -3.30 7.61
CA THR A 79 -19.00 -2.29 7.47
C THR A 79 -18.86 -1.20 8.53
N SER A 80 -19.44 -0.02 8.28
CA SER A 80 -19.50 1.06 9.28
C SER A 80 -20.17 0.60 10.58
N GLU A 81 -21.21 -0.23 10.49
CA GLU A 81 -21.93 -0.76 11.67
C GLU A 81 -21.04 -1.67 12.53
N ASN A 82 -20.34 -2.62 11.91
CA ASN A 82 -19.43 -3.52 12.62
C ASN A 82 -18.20 -2.78 13.15
N ALA A 83 -17.73 -1.75 12.43
CA ALA A 83 -16.63 -0.90 12.90
C ALA A 83 -17.07 -0.03 14.10
N SER A 84 -18.26 0.58 14.05
CA SER A 84 -18.83 1.40 15.13
C SER A 84 -19.11 0.60 16.39
N SER A 85 -19.63 -0.63 16.26
CA SER A 85 -19.91 -1.51 17.40
C SER A 85 -18.66 -2.18 17.98
N GLY A 86 -17.50 -2.00 17.33
CA GLY A 86 -16.25 -2.68 17.70
C GLY A 86 -16.14 -4.12 17.19
N LYS A 87 -17.25 -4.72 16.71
CA LYS A 87 -17.31 -6.09 16.20
C LYS A 87 -16.27 -6.38 15.13
N PHE A 88 -15.97 -5.44 14.23
CA PHE A 88 -14.94 -5.61 13.21
C PHE A 88 -13.55 -5.87 13.81
N PHE A 89 -13.24 -5.28 14.97
CA PHE A 89 -11.94 -5.37 15.64
C PHE A 89 -11.89 -6.43 16.74
N GLU A 90 -13.02 -7.10 16.99
CA GLU A 90 -13.16 -8.07 18.08
C GLU A 90 -12.41 -9.37 17.76
N GLY A 91 -11.60 -9.83 18.72
CA GLY A 91 -10.87 -11.10 18.62
C GLY A 91 -10.08 -11.22 17.32
N SER A 92 -10.40 -12.24 16.54
CA SER A 92 -9.80 -12.57 15.25
C SER A 92 -10.73 -12.28 14.06
N ASN A 93 -11.75 -11.44 14.20
CA ASN A 93 -12.72 -11.19 13.11
C ASN A 93 -12.08 -10.62 11.83
N ILE A 94 -11.00 -9.83 11.95
CA ILE A 94 -10.25 -9.40 10.76
C ILE A 94 -9.64 -10.63 10.08
N GLU A 95 -8.90 -11.45 10.84
CA GLU A 95 -8.21 -12.63 10.33
C GLU A 95 -9.16 -13.72 9.80
N ASP A 96 -10.21 -14.05 10.54
CA ASP A 96 -11.06 -15.22 10.29
C ASP A 96 -12.21 -14.92 9.32
N LEU A 97 -12.63 -13.65 9.21
CA LEU A 97 -13.77 -13.24 8.38
C LEU A 97 -13.36 -12.30 7.25
N TYR A 98 -12.57 -11.27 7.55
CA TYR A 98 -12.25 -10.25 6.54
C TYR A 98 -11.15 -10.68 5.58
N LEU A 99 -10.06 -11.29 6.06
CA LEU A 99 -8.97 -11.71 5.17
C LEU A 99 -9.43 -12.75 4.12
N PRO A 100 -10.20 -13.79 4.47
CA PRO A 100 -10.70 -14.74 3.46
C PRO A 100 -11.64 -14.08 2.45
N GLU A 101 -12.50 -13.16 2.90
CA GLU A 101 -13.36 -12.38 2.01
C GLU A 101 -12.54 -11.56 1.00
N LEU A 102 -11.44 -10.97 1.47
CA LEU A 102 -10.55 -10.13 0.68
C LEU A 102 -9.67 -10.95 -0.27
N GLU A 103 -9.18 -12.11 0.15
CA GLU A 103 -8.50 -13.07 -0.72
C GLU A 103 -9.41 -13.52 -1.88
N GLN A 104 -10.67 -13.88 -1.58
CA GLN A 104 -11.65 -14.23 -2.61
C GLN A 104 -11.93 -13.05 -3.54
N MET A 105 -12.06 -11.84 -3.01
CA MET A 105 -12.23 -10.64 -3.83
C MET A 105 -11.04 -10.43 -4.79
N ILE A 106 -9.80 -10.65 -4.36
CA ILE A 106 -8.63 -10.56 -5.24
C ILE A 106 -8.65 -11.64 -6.31
N VAL A 107 -9.06 -12.87 -5.99
CA VAL A 107 -9.28 -13.94 -6.99
C VAL A 107 -10.31 -13.50 -8.04
N ASP A 108 -11.47 -13.01 -7.60
CA ASP A 108 -12.56 -12.59 -8.49
C ASP A 108 -12.17 -11.42 -9.40
N VAL A 109 -11.42 -10.46 -8.86
CA VAL A 109 -10.97 -9.27 -9.61
C VAL A 109 -9.87 -9.63 -10.59
N THR A 110 -8.88 -10.42 -10.17
CA THR A 110 -7.63 -10.59 -10.94
C THR A 110 -7.61 -11.86 -11.79
N GLY A 111 -8.52 -12.80 -11.53
CA GLY A 111 -8.52 -14.13 -12.14
C GLY A 111 -7.35 -15.01 -11.70
N CYS A 112 -6.64 -14.66 -10.63
CA CYS A 112 -5.58 -15.50 -10.08
C CYS A 112 -6.18 -16.80 -9.51
N LYS A 113 -5.38 -17.86 -9.43
CA LYS A 113 -5.83 -19.15 -8.87
C LYS A 113 -5.88 -19.12 -7.34
N LYS A 114 -5.00 -18.32 -6.72
CA LYS A 114 -4.88 -18.23 -5.27
C LYS A 114 -4.45 -16.83 -4.86
N ALA A 115 -5.07 -16.33 -3.80
CA ALA A 115 -4.64 -15.13 -3.09
C ALA A 115 -4.27 -15.49 -1.65
N VAL A 116 -3.28 -14.81 -1.07
CA VAL A 116 -2.83 -14.99 0.31
C VAL A 116 -2.57 -13.63 0.95
N ALA A 117 -3.37 -13.26 1.95
CA ALA A 117 -3.17 -12.06 2.76
C ALA A 117 -2.07 -12.29 3.79
N TRP A 118 -1.12 -11.35 3.90
CA TRP A 118 0.05 -11.55 4.75
C TRP A 118 0.27 -10.50 5.83
N ASN A 119 -0.23 -9.29 5.64
CA ASN A 119 -0.33 -8.31 6.72
C ASN A 119 -1.51 -7.36 6.51
N GLY A 120 -1.90 -6.69 7.59
CA GLY A 120 -2.94 -5.69 7.57
C GLY A 120 -2.69 -4.59 8.59
N VAL A 121 -3.09 -3.38 8.25
CA VAL A 121 -2.92 -2.20 9.10
C VAL A 121 -4.17 -1.36 9.07
N THR A 122 -4.69 -1.06 10.24
CA THR A 122 -5.80 -0.13 10.39
C THR A 122 -5.31 1.25 10.78
N ARG A 123 -5.91 2.27 10.18
CA ARG A 123 -5.59 3.68 10.42
C ARG A 123 -6.82 4.38 10.96
N ARG A 124 -6.68 4.93 12.17
CA ARG A 124 -7.72 5.56 12.98
C ARG A 124 -7.18 6.71 13.84
N LYS A 125 -5.99 7.23 13.50
CA LYS A 125 -5.34 8.36 14.18
C LYS A 125 -5.23 9.56 13.26
N LEU A 126 -5.32 10.76 13.84
CA LEU A 126 -4.96 12.00 13.16
C LEU A 126 -3.44 12.02 12.89
N PRO A 127 -3.00 12.62 11.77
CA PRO A 127 -1.59 12.69 11.39
C PRO A 127 -0.83 13.77 12.18
N VAL A 128 -0.67 13.60 13.49
CA VAL A 128 -0.08 14.62 14.37
C VAL A 128 1.45 14.52 14.48
N HIS A 129 2.03 13.34 14.26
CA HIS A 129 3.48 13.13 14.41
C HIS A 129 4.26 13.27 13.09
N GLN A 130 3.57 13.29 11.95
CA GLN A 130 4.21 13.35 10.63
C GLN A 130 4.59 14.75 10.16
N ASP A 131 4.12 15.79 10.83
CA ASP A 131 4.43 17.19 10.48
C ASP A 131 5.76 17.68 11.05
N GLY A 132 6.33 16.95 12.02
CA GLY A 132 7.70 17.17 12.49
C GLY A 132 8.75 16.59 11.54
N LYS A 133 10.01 17.03 11.66
CA LYS A 133 11.17 16.31 11.11
C LYS A 133 11.50 15.17 12.09
N PRO A 134 11.09 13.91 11.86
CA PRO A 134 11.39 12.84 12.79
C PRO A 134 12.85 12.47 12.58
N THR A 135 13.73 12.96 13.45
CA THR A 135 15.17 12.66 13.37
C THR A 135 15.53 11.32 14.02
N LEU A 136 14.59 10.69 14.74
CA LEU A 136 14.85 9.47 15.47
C LEU A 136 14.62 8.23 14.60
N GLN A 137 15.70 7.61 14.15
CA GLN A 137 15.65 6.31 13.51
C GLN A 137 15.38 5.21 14.55
N HIS A 138 14.27 4.47 14.39
CA HIS A 138 14.03 3.26 15.17
C HIS A 138 15.08 2.20 14.82
N ARG A 139 15.77 1.69 15.85
CA ARG A 139 16.91 0.77 15.71
C ARG A 139 16.53 -0.68 15.96
N LYS A 140 17.27 -1.59 15.34
CA LYS A 140 17.22 -3.03 15.60
C LYS A 140 17.34 -3.31 17.11
N GLY A 141 16.52 -4.24 17.61
CA GLY A 141 16.42 -4.56 19.04
C GLY A 141 15.59 -3.57 19.88
N GLY A 142 15.06 -2.51 19.26
CA GLY A 142 14.14 -1.58 19.91
C GLY A 142 12.75 -2.17 20.18
N GLU A 143 11.83 -1.35 20.67
CA GLU A 143 10.47 -1.76 21.08
C GLU A 143 9.73 -2.53 19.99
N MET A 144 9.81 -2.08 18.74
CA MET A 144 9.14 -2.75 17.62
C MET A 144 9.67 -4.17 17.40
N ASP A 145 10.99 -4.37 17.44
CA ASP A 145 11.60 -5.70 17.34
C ASP A 145 11.14 -6.60 18.49
N GLN A 146 11.12 -6.08 19.72
CA GLN A 146 10.66 -6.82 20.91
C GLN A 146 9.18 -7.21 20.84
N ILE A 147 8.33 -6.36 20.26
CA ILE A 147 6.93 -6.70 19.98
C ILE A 147 6.91 -7.90 19.03
N PHE A 148 7.62 -7.79 17.90
CA PHE A 148 7.63 -8.82 16.88
C PHE A 148 8.24 -10.15 17.35
N ASP A 149 9.23 -10.13 18.24
CA ASP A 149 9.82 -11.36 18.79
C ASP A 149 8.82 -12.19 19.61
N ARG A 150 7.81 -11.53 20.20
CA ARG A 150 6.72 -12.15 20.98
C ARG A 150 5.53 -12.60 20.13
N LEU A 151 5.46 -12.17 18.87
CA LEU A 151 4.35 -12.51 17.98
C LEU A 151 4.64 -13.80 17.20
N ARG A 152 3.57 -14.52 16.89
CA ARG A 152 3.60 -15.59 15.89
C ARG A 152 4.02 -15.04 14.53
N ARG A 153 4.75 -15.86 13.78
CA ARG A 153 5.28 -15.53 12.44
C ARG A 153 4.53 -16.25 11.32
N ASP A 154 3.87 -17.34 11.67
CA ASP A 154 3.12 -18.24 10.79
C ASP A 154 1.68 -17.75 10.53
N VAL A 155 1.33 -16.52 10.92
CA VAL A 155 0.00 -15.91 10.73
C VAL A 155 0.11 -14.49 10.18
N PRO A 156 -0.96 -13.94 9.56
CA PRO A 156 -0.98 -12.55 9.16
C PRO A 156 -0.79 -11.60 10.34
N PHE A 157 0.08 -10.62 10.18
CA PHE A 157 0.22 -9.56 11.19
C PHE A 157 -0.83 -8.48 10.97
N ILE A 158 -1.74 -8.30 11.95
CA ILE A 158 -2.78 -7.26 11.92
C ILE A 158 -2.50 -6.19 12.98
N SER A 159 -2.21 -4.97 12.53
CA SER A 159 -1.97 -3.82 13.39
C SER A 159 -3.19 -2.91 13.53
N GLY A 160 -3.29 -2.29 14.70
CA GLY A 160 -4.27 -1.24 14.99
C GLY A 160 -5.67 -1.72 15.37
N LYS A 161 -5.82 -2.96 15.86
CA LYS A 161 -7.11 -3.44 16.39
C LYS A 161 -7.67 -2.55 17.50
N SER A 162 -6.80 -1.89 18.28
CA SER A 162 -7.17 -0.78 19.19
C SER A 162 -6.75 0.59 18.62
N VAL A 163 -7.38 1.68 19.07
CA VAL A 163 -7.05 3.01 18.53
C VAL A 163 -5.62 3.38 18.91
N GLU A 164 -5.17 2.98 20.10
CA GLU A 164 -3.82 3.22 20.63
C GLU A 164 -2.75 2.52 19.78
N SER A 165 -3.04 1.31 19.29
CA SER A 165 -2.17 0.53 18.41
C SER A 165 -2.31 0.90 16.93
N SER A 166 -3.28 1.74 16.57
CA SER A 166 -3.47 2.19 15.18
C SER A 166 -2.39 3.19 14.77
N ILE A 167 -2.19 3.34 13.47
CA ILE A 167 -1.19 4.25 12.91
C ILE A 167 -1.83 5.39 12.12
N GLU A 168 -1.09 6.47 11.96
CA GLU A 168 -1.50 7.64 11.21
C GLU A 168 -1.50 7.40 9.68
N PRO A 169 -2.23 8.17 8.87
CA PRO A 169 -2.11 8.19 7.40
C PRO A 169 -0.70 8.50 6.91
N VAL A 170 -0.08 7.68 6.04
CA VAL A 170 1.25 8.00 5.50
C VAL A 170 1.16 9.15 4.48
N ARG A 171 1.85 10.26 4.76
CA ARG A 171 1.95 11.40 3.84
C ARG A 171 3.00 11.22 2.74
N ASN A 172 4.07 10.51 3.05
CA ASN A 172 5.18 10.31 2.12
C ASN A 172 4.76 9.36 1.00
N VAL A 173 5.09 9.73 -0.23
CA VAL A 173 4.79 8.91 -1.40
C VAL A 173 5.75 7.73 -1.48
N HIS A 174 5.19 6.53 -1.66
CA HIS A 174 5.94 5.27 -1.73
C HIS A 174 5.23 4.21 -2.56
N VAL A 175 5.93 3.10 -2.81
CA VAL A 175 5.36 1.78 -3.09
C VAL A 175 5.97 0.82 -2.06
N ASP A 176 5.14 0.08 -1.33
CA ASP A 176 5.56 -0.75 -0.18
C ASP A 176 6.62 -1.81 -0.51
N MET A 177 6.67 -2.24 -1.77
CA MET A 177 7.72 -3.10 -2.27
C MET A 177 8.05 -2.78 -3.74
N ASN A 178 9.12 -3.39 -4.25
CA ASN A 178 9.39 -3.53 -5.69
C ASN A 178 9.34 -5.01 -6.09
N ASN A 179 9.66 -5.32 -7.35
CA ASN A 179 9.66 -6.71 -7.84
C ASN A 179 10.67 -7.61 -7.12
N GLN A 180 11.80 -7.11 -6.62
CA GLN A 180 12.72 -7.92 -5.81
C GLN A 180 12.09 -8.23 -4.44
N GLY A 181 11.54 -7.21 -3.79
CA GLY A 181 10.81 -7.34 -2.53
C GLY A 181 9.61 -8.29 -2.61
N LEU A 182 8.92 -8.33 -3.75
CA LEU A 182 7.89 -9.33 -4.04
C LEU A 182 8.44 -10.76 -3.99
N ARG A 183 9.59 -11.03 -4.63
CA ARG A 183 10.21 -12.38 -4.62
C ARG A 183 10.68 -12.75 -3.24
N ASP A 184 11.32 -11.81 -2.54
CA ASP A 184 11.81 -12.03 -1.19
C ASP A 184 10.64 -12.32 -0.23
N THR A 185 9.51 -11.64 -0.39
CA THR A 185 8.27 -11.92 0.36
C THR A 185 7.74 -13.32 0.04
N ALA A 186 7.66 -13.69 -1.25
CA ALA A 186 7.22 -15.01 -1.67
C ALA A 186 8.09 -16.14 -1.11
N ARG A 187 9.41 -15.93 -1.04
CA ARG A 187 10.37 -16.95 -0.60
C ARG A 187 10.49 -17.06 0.92
N TYR A 188 10.48 -15.93 1.61
CA TYR A 188 10.98 -15.86 2.98
C TYR A 188 9.97 -15.38 4.01
N CYS A 189 8.88 -14.71 3.61
CA CYS A 189 7.97 -14.09 4.60
C CYS A 189 7.22 -15.14 5.43
N ARG A 190 6.49 -16.05 4.77
CA ARG A 190 5.65 -17.03 5.45
C ARG A 190 5.54 -18.34 4.66
N SER A 191 5.46 -19.46 5.36
CA SER A 191 5.50 -20.81 4.77
C SER A 191 4.33 -21.12 3.83
N ASP A 192 3.12 -20.63 4.13
CA ASP A 192 1.93 -20.74 3.28
C ASP A 192 2.01 -19.91 1.98
N ILE A 193 2.63 -18.72 2.04
CA ILE A 193 2.93 -17.88 0.88
C ILE A 193 3.94 -18.59 0.00
N ARG A 194 5.03 -19.11 0.58
CA ARG A 194 6.02 -19.91 -0.14
C ARG A 194 5.39 -21.13 -0.81
N ALA A 195 4.52 -21.83 -0.09
CA ALA A 195 3.78 -22.97 -0.64
C ALA A 195 2.85 -22.56 -1.80
N ALA A 196 2.20 -21.40 -1.71
CA ALA A 196 1.40 -20.85 -2.82
C ALA A 196 2.25 -20.44 -4.03
N ALA A 197 3.49 -19.98 -3.78
CA ALA A 197 4.44 -19.55 -4.80
C ALA A 197 5.28 -20.69 -5.39
N GLN A 198 5.18 -21.91 -4.86
CA GLN A 198 6.13 -23.00 -5.09
C GLN A 198 6.44 -23.25 -6.56
N GLU A 199 5.41 -23.33 -7.42
CA GLU A 199 5.57 -23.52 -8.87
C GLU A 199 6.39 -22.41 -9.52
N ALA A 200 6.12 -21.14 -9.14
CA ALA A 200 6.86 -19.99 -9.64
C ALA A 200 8.30 -19.97 -9.12
N LEU A 201 8.50 -20.27 -7.85
CA LEU A 201 9.84 -20.29 -7.25
C LEU A 201 10.72 -21.40 -7.85
N ASP A 202 10.18 -22.60 -8.06
CA ASP A 202 10.89 -23.71 -8.71
C ASP A 202 11.24 -23.37 -10.17
N ALA A 203 10.33 -22.70 -10.89
CA ALA A 203 10.59 -22.23 -12.24
C ALA A 203 11.69 -21.15 -12.28
N GLU A 204 11.69 -20.21 -11.34
CA GLU A 204 12.76 -19.20 -11.21
C GLU A 204 14.11 -19.86 -10.88
N ASP A 205 14.14 -20.78 -9.91
CA ASP A 205 15.37 -21.41 -9.42
C ASP A 205 16.01 -22.34 -10.47
N SER A 206 15.20 -22.90 -11.37
CA SER A 206 15.67 -23.67 -12.52
C SER A 206 16.05 -22.81 -13.73
N GLY A 207 15.86 -21.49 -13.67
CA GLY A 207 16.13 -20.58 -14.78
C GLY A 207 15.14 -20.70 -15.95
N SER A 208 13.91 -21.17 -15.68
CA SER A 208 12.87 -21.29 -16.69
C SER A 208 12.47 -19.93 -17.27
N ASN A 209 12.24 -19.87 -18.58
CA ASN A 209 11.63 -18.69 -19.22
C ASN A 209 10.12 -18.59 -18.92
N ASN A 210 9.51 -19.71 -18.51
CA ASN A 210 8.09 -19.84 -18.25
C ASN A 210 7.81 -19.88 -16.74
N VAL A 211 8.20 -18.82 -16.03
CA VAL A 211 7.82 -18.61 -14.63
C VAL A 211 6.34 -18.16 -14.57
N PRO A 212 5.46 -18.89 -13.84
CA PRO A 212 4.12 -18.44 -13.51
C PRO A 212 4.08 -17.04 -12.89
N ARG A 213 3.07 -16.25 -13.25
CA ARG A 213 2.90 -14.88 -12.74
C ARG A 213 2.54 -14.92 -11.26
N TYR A 214 3.11 -14.00 -10.51
CA TYR A 214 2.61 -13.63 -9.19
C TYR A 214 2.81 -12.14 -8.95
N ALA A 215 1.94 -11.57 -8.13
CA ALA A 215 1.89 -10.14 -7.85
C ALA A 215 1.53 -9.90 -6.38
N CYS A 216 1.78 -8.70 -5.89
CA CYS A 216 1.29 -8.26 -4.58
C CYS A 216 0.48 -6.98 -4.74
N TYR A 217 -0.65 -6.92 -4.03
CA TYR A 217 -1.54 -5.77 -3.98
C TYR A 217 -1.69 -5.27 -2.56
N SER A 218 -1.86 -3.95 -2.39
CA SER A 218 -2.43 -3.35 -1.19
C SER A 218 -3.90 -3.06 -1.45
N VAL A 219 -4.78 -3.64 -0.64
CA VAL A 219 -6.22 -3.42 -0.68
C VAL A 219 -6.59 -2.47 0.44
N TRP A 220 -7.02 -1.27 0.07
CA TRP A 220 -7.39 -0.22 0.99
C TRP A 220 -8.90 0.00 1.00
N ARG A 221 -9.49 -0.17 2.18
CA ARG A 221 -10.93 -0.04 2.42
C ARG A 221 -11.21 0.96 3.54
N PRO A 222 -12.02 2.02 3.29
CA PRO A 222 -12.59 2.83 4.36
C PRO A 222 -13.56 2.01 5.22
N LEU A 223 -13.59 2.23 6.53
CA LEU A 223 -14.63 1.70 7.41
C LEU A 223 -15.78 2.70 7.61
N PHE A 224 -15.58 3.95 7.20
CA PHE A 224 -16.54 5.05 7.21
C PHE A 224 -16.28 5.94 5.99
N PRO A 225 -17.24 6.80 5.58
CA PRO A 225 -17.00 7.80 4.56
C PRO A 225 -15.77 8.65 4.86
N VAL A 226 -14.89 8.80 3.85
CA VAL A 226 -13.62 9.53 3.97
C VAL A 226 -13.88 11.03 3.96
N LYS A 227 -13.68 11.70 5.10
CA LYS A 227 -13.84 13.16 5.25
C LYS A 227 -12.53 13.94 5.15
N ARG A 228 -11.41 13.31 5.51
CA ARG A 228 -10.07 13.90 5.48
C ARG A 228 -9.04 12.83 5.14
N ASP A 229 -7.87 13.29 4.70
CA ASP A 229 -6.74 12.43 4.38
C ASP A 229 -7.17 11.31 3.40
N PRO A 230 -7.56 11.58 2.16
CA PRO A 230 -7.86 10.49 1.23
C PRO A 230 -6.59 9.70 0.87
N MET A 231 -6.75 8.59 0.16
CA MET A 231 -5.66 7.97 -0.58
C MET A 231 -5.61 8.56 -1.99
N ALA A 232 -4.41 8.83 -2.49
CA ALA A 232 -4.17 9.14 -3.89
C ALA A 232 -3.13 8.19 -4.48
N ALA A 233 -3.32 7.85 -5.74
CA ALA A 233 -2.44 6.97 -6.51
C ALA A 233 -1.99 7.67 -7.79
N CYS A 234 -0.70 7.55 -8.12
CA CYS A 234 -0.13 8.08 -9.35
C CYS A 234 -0.23 7.03 -10.45
N ASP A 235 -0.61 7.46 -11.65
CA ASP A 235 -0.48 6.64 -12.85
C ASP A 235 0.99 6.30 -13.09
N PHE A 236 1.34 5.01 -12.96
CA PHE A 236 2.72 4.52 -13.08
C PHE A 236 3.38 4.91 -14.40
N ARG A 237 2.59 5.12 -15.47
CA ARG A 237 3.11 5.52 -16.78
C ARG A 237 3.61 6.96 -16.83
N THR A 238 3.24 7.77 -15.83
CA THR A 238 3.47 9.21 -15.79
C THR A 238 4.59 9.64 -14.83
N ILE A 239 5.11 8.71 -14.03
CA ILE A 239 6.19 8.98 -13.09
C ILE A 239 7.56 8.75 -13.72
N SER A 240 8.49 9.67 -13.49
CA SER A 240 9.87 9.56 -13.95
C SER A 240 10.57 8.44 -13.19
N LYS A 241 11.22 7.50 -13.91
CA LYS A 241 11.98 6.39 -13.28
C LYS A 241 13.11 6.89 -12.36
N SER A 242 13.65 8.09 -12.62
CA SER A 242 14.66 8.75 -11.78
C SER A 242 14.13 9.14 -10.39
N CYS A 243 12.81 9.16 -10.19
CA CYS A 243 12.21 9.40 -8.88
C CYS A 243 12.23 8.16 -7.98
N PHE A 244 12.50 6.98 -8.51
CA PHE A 244 12.50 5.74 -7.73
C PHE A 244 13.78 5.58 -6.94
N PHE A 245 13.64 5.52 -5.61
CA PHE A 245 14.70 5.18 -4.68
C PHE A 245 14.35 3.88 -3.96
N ASP A 246 14.94 2.78 -4.44
CA ASP A 246 14.72 1.45 -3.86
C ASP A 246 15.69 1.26 -2.68
N THR A 247 15.17 0.84 -1.52
CA THR A 247 15.98 0.62 -0.32
C THR A 247 15.50 -0.58 0.49
N PRO A 248 16.39 -1.43 1.01
CA PRO A 248 16.00 -2.58 1.79
C PRO A 248 15.43 -2.17 3.15
N TYR A 249 14.55 -2.98 3.71
CA TYR A 249 14.07 -2.86 5.08
C TYR A 249 13.75 -4.23 5.68
N ARG A 250 13.94 -4.35 6.99
CA ARG A 250 13.76 -5.61 7.70
C ARG A 250 12.28 -5.94 7.83
N ASN A 251 11.91 -7.17 7.52
CA ASN A 251 10.59 -7.73 7.79
C ASN A 251 10.72 -8.96 8.69
N PRO A 252 9.73 -9.22 9.55
CA PRO A 252 9.63 -10.49 10.25
C PRO A 252 9.32 -11.63 9.28
N ALA A 253 9.77 -12.83 9.63
CA ALA A 253 9.52 -14.03 8.82
C ALA A 253 9.26 -15.28 9.66
N ASP A 254 8.51 -16.22 9.06
CA ASP A 254 8.39 -17.63 9.48
C ASP A 254 9.49 -18.47 8.83
N ASN A 255 10.74 -18.18 9.18
CA ASN A 255 11.93 -18.90 8.73
C ASN A 255 12.94 -19.02 9.88
N GLU A 256 14.03 -19.76 9.65
CA GLU A 256 15.07 -19.98 10.67
C GLU A 256 15.71 -18.68 11.17
N GLN A 257 15.85 -17.69 10.30
CA GLN A 257 16.43 -16.38 10.61
C GLN A 257 15.43 -15.46 11.36
N ARG A 258 14.14 -15.83 11.39
CA ARG A 258 13.00 -15.05 11.90
C ARG A 258 12.81 -13.66 11.29
N GLU A 259 13.56 -13.37 10.24
CA GLU A 259 13.53 -12.13 9.47
C GLU A 259 13.96 -12.35 8.02
N PHE A 260 13.63 -11.38 7.15
CA PHE A 260 14.16 -11.26 5.80
C PHE A 260 14.27 -9.78 5.41
N MET A 261 15.02 -9.48 4.34
CA MET A 261 15.05 -8.16 3.74
C MET A 261 13.99 -8.07 2.65
N ASN A 262 13.13 -7.08 2.75
CA ASN A 262 12.25 -6.66 1.67
C ASN A 262 12.79 -5.34 1.11
N THR A 263 12.30 -4.89 -0.05
CA THR A 263 12.77 -3.65 -0.69
C THR A 263 11.60 -2.73 -0.94
N ILE A 264 11.54 -1.59 -0.26
CA ILE A 264 10.54 -0.53 -0.48
C ILE A 264 11.03 0.41 -1.57
N ARG A 265 10.10 1.01 -2.32
CA ARG A 265 10.38 2.08 -3.28
C ARG A 265 9.88 3.42 -2.73
N ILE A 266 10.82 4.26 -2.31
CA ILE A 266 10.54 5.65 -1.92
C ILE A 266 10.48 6.50 -3.17
N ILE A 267 9.52 7.42 -3.25
CA ILE A 267 9.40 8.34 -4.37
C ILE A 267 10.05 9.67 -4.01
N LEU A 268 11.15 9.97 -4.69
CA LEU A 268 11.86 11.24 -4.62
C LEU A 268 11.07 12.34 -5.36
N PRO A 269 11.26 13.62 -4.99
CA PRO A 269 10.65 14.73 -5.72
C PRO A 269 11.15 14.76 -7.17
N ASP A 270 10.23 14.86 -8.13
CA ASP A 270 10.58 15.07 -9.53
C ASP A 270 10.96 16.54 -9.73
N ARG A 271 12.25 16.79 -9.96
CA ARG A 271 12.79 18.15 -10.12
C ARG A 271 12.70 18.66 -11.55
N GLU A 272 12.43 17.78 -12.51
CA GLU A 272 12.50 18.11 -13.93
C GLU A 272 11.11 18.22 -14.54
N ASN A 273 10.20 17.30 -14.21
CA ASN A 273 8.86 17.24 -14.82
C ASN A 273 7.74 16.91 -13.81
N PRO A 274 7.65 17.60 -12.65
CA PRO A 274 6.66 17.32 -11.62
C PRO A 274 5.20 17.38 -12.12
N GLU A 275 4.93 18.19 -13.14
CA GLU A 275 3.61 18.37 -13.76
C GLU A 275 3.14 17.18 -14.61
N LYS A 276 4.04 16.28 -15.00
CA LYS A 276 3.66 15.09 -15.78
C LYS A 276 2.92 14.05 -14.94
N GLN A 277 3.19 14.01 -13.63
CA GLN A 277 2.59 13.05 -12.72
C GLN A 277 1.07 13.24 -12.65
N LYS A 278 0.29 12.21 -12.98
CA LYS A 278 -1.17 12.23 -12.87
C LYS A 278 -1.62 11.48 -11.62
N TRP A 279 -2.20 12.22 -10.68
CA TRP A 279 -2.64 11.70 -9.38
C TRP A 279 -4.15 11.55 -9.32
N TYR A 280 -4.63 10.36 -9.01
CA TYR A 280 -6.05 10.04 -8.93
C TYR A 280 -6.47 9.79 -7.49
N TYR A 281 -7.68 10.22 -7.16
CA TYR A 281 -8.33 9.95 -5.88
C TYR A 281 -9.81 9.68 -6.09
N PHE A 282 -10.50 9.26 -5.03
CA PHE A 282 -11.93 9.01 -5.06
C PHE A 282 -12.65 10.01 -4.12
N PRO A 283 -13.35 11.03 -4.65
CA PRO A 283 -14.09 11.96 -3.80
C PRO A 283 -15.24 11.25 -3.08
N ASN A 284 -15.46 11.62 -1.82
CA ASN A 284 -16.52 11.06 -0.97
C ASN A 284 -16.48 9.52 -0.86
N GLN A 285 -15.28 8.93 -0.90
CA GLN A 285 -15.08 7.49 -0.87
C GLN A 285 -15.77 6.85 0.35
N GLY A 286 -16.65 5.88 0.11
CA GLY A 286 -17.35 5.12 1.12
C GLY A 286 -16.72 3.74 1.39
N PRO A 287 -17.25 2.98 2.36
CA PRO A 287 -16.72 1.66 2.71
C PRO A 287 -16.79 0.59 1.61
N GLU A 288 -17.63 0.81 0.60
CA GLU A 288 -17.79 -0.10 -0.53
C GLU A 288 -16.89 0.27 -1.72
N ASP A 289 -16.29 1.47 -1.71
CA ASP A 289 -15.37 1.93 -2.73
C ASP A 289 -13.96 1.50 -2.32
N VAL A 290 -13.48 0.38 -2.86
CA VAL A 290 -12.22 -0.26 -2.45
C VAL A 290 -11.13 0.10 -3.43
N LEU A 291 -10.03 0.64 -2.92
CA LEU A 291 -8.81 0.90 -3.70
C LEU A 291 -7.93 -0.34 -3.69
N ILE A 292 -7.48 -0.76 -4.87
CA ILE A 292 -6.46 -1.80 -5.04
C ILE A 292 -5.25 -1.16 -5.69
N LEU A 293 -4.10 -1.24 -5.02
CA LEU A 293 -2.81 -0.72 -5.46
C LEU A 293 -1.88 -1.90 -5.75
N LYS A 294 -1.21 -1.91 -6.89
CA LYS A 294 -0.13 -2.85 -7.18
C LYS A 294 1.13 -2.44 -6.42
N LEU A 295 1.79 -3.41 -5.81
CA LEU A 295 3.04 -3.23 -5.08
C LEU A 295 4.21 -3.94 -5.76
N GLY A 296 3.93 -4.92 -6.61
CA GLY A 296 4.90 -5.68 -7.40
C GLY A 296 4.17 -6.67 -8.30
N ASP A 297 4.76 -7.03 -9.44
CA ASP A 297 4.20 -7.99 -10.40
C ASP A 297 5.30 -8.58 -11.28
N THR A 298 5.50 -9.90 -11.20
CA THR A 298 6.53 -10.58 -11.99
C THR A 298 6.27 -10.55 -13.49
N LEU A 299 5.05 -10.22 -13.93
CA LEU A 299 4.77 -9.98 -15.34
C LEU A 299 5.50 -8.73 -15.87
N ALA A 300 5.70 -7.71 -15.03
CA ALA A 300 6.38 -6.47 -15.43
C ALA A 300 7.87 -6.67 -15.78
N ASP A 301 8.49 -7.76 -15.32
CA ASP A 301 9.85 -8.13 -15.71
C ASP A 301 9.93 -8.59 -17.18
N LYS A 302 8.81 -9.03 -17.75
CA LYS A 302 8.70 -9.56 -19.12
C LYS A 302 8.00 -8.60 -20.07
N ASP A 303 7.12 -7.75 -19.55
CA ASP A 303 6.34 -6.80 -20.33
C ASP A 303 6.50 -5.37 -19.78
N PRO A 304 7.22 -4.48 -20.47
CA PRO A 304 7.40 -3.09 -20.04
C PRO A 304 6.10 -2.26 -20.11
N GLY A 305 5.03 -2.78 -20.71
CA GLY A 305 3.70 -2.19 -20.71
C GLY A 305 2.92 -2.44 -19.41
N VAL A 306 3.40 -3.33 -18.54
CA VAL A 306 2.77 -3.62 -17.24
C VAL A 306 3.38 -2.74 -16.17
N ALA A 307 2.52 -2.03 -15.42
CA ALA A 307 2.94 -1.26 -14.26
C ALA A 307 3.58 -2.17 -13.21
N GLU A 308 4.77 -1.82 -12.73
CA GLU A 308 5.47 -2.55 -11.66
C GLU A 308 4.85 -2.27 -10.29
N GLY A 309 4.18 -1.14 -10.13
CA GLY A 309 3.54 -0.74 -8.87
C GLY A 309 2.69 0.52 -9.04
N ALA A 310 2.15 1.03 -7.95
CA ALA A 310 1.39 2.29 -7.92
C ALA A 310 1.93 3.21 -6.83
N PRO A 311 2.72 4.26 -7.18
CA PRO A 311 3.11 5.29 -6.23
C PRO A 311 1.87 5.87 -5.55
N HIS A 312 1.84 5.86 -4.23
CA HIS A 312 0.68 6.31 -3.48
C HIS A 312 1.06 7.01 -2.20
N GLY A 313 0.12 7.80 -1.69
CA GLY A 313 0.25 8.52 -0.42
C GLY A 313 -1.08 9.11 -0.01
N SER A 314 -1.12 9.74 1.16
CA SER A 314 -2.31 10.40 1.67
C SER A 314 -2.15 11.92 1.59
N PRO A 315 -2.60 12.59 0.51
CA PRO A 315 -2.44 14.03 0.38
C PRO A 315 -3.24 14.76 1.46
N MET A 316 -2.72 15.91 1.88
CA MET A 316 -3.53 16.88 2.62
C MET A 316 -4.41 17.64 1.61
N ILE A 317 -5.72 17.67 1.84
CA ILE A 317 -6.66 18.42 0.99
C ILE A 317 -6.92 19.76 1.67
N PRO A 318 -6.57 20.91 1.04
CA PRO A 318 -6.85 22.21 1.60
C PRO A 318 -8.34 22.37 1.95
N GLY A 319 -8.62 22.86 3.15
CA GLY A 319 -9.98 22.99 3.69
C GLY A 319 -10.45 21.82 4.55
N THR A 320 -9.63 20.76 4.72
CA THR A 320 -9.94 19.62 5.61
C THR A 320 -9.17 19.65 6.94
N GLU A 321 -8.40 20.70 7.21
CA GLU A 321 -7.52 20.81 8.37
C GLU A 321 -8.30 20.73 9.69
N GLY A 322 -9.48 21.36 9.74
CA GLY A 322 -10.36 21.43 10.91
C GLY A 322 -11.28 20.22 11.12
N VAL A 323 -11.20 19.18 10.29
CA VAL A 323 -12.01 17.96 10.47
C VAL A 323 -11.44 17.14 11.63
N GLU A 324 -12.08 17.14 12.79
CA GLU A 324 -11.51 16.50 14.00
C GLU A 324 -11.53 14.97 13.92
N GLU A 325 -12.44 14.38 13.14
CA GLU A 325 -12.52 12.93 13.02
C GLU A 325 -11.41 12.38 12.13
N ALA A 326 -10.59 11.49 12.68
CA ALA A 326 -9.61 10.74 11.92
C ALA A 326 -10.30 9.85 10.87
N ARG A 327 -9.65 9.67 9.73
CA ARG A 327 -10.01 8.61 8.79
C ARG A 327 -9.94 7.26 9.51
N CYS A 328 -10.96 6.44 9.30
CA CYS A 328 -11.02 5.06 9.77
C CYS A 328 -11.00 4.12 8.56
N SER A 329 -9.93 3.35 8.41
CA SER A 329 -9.70 2.47 7.26
C SER A 329 -8.84 1.27 7.61
N ILE A 330 -8.88 0.23 6.79
CA ILE A 330 -7.96 -0.91 6.82
C ILE A 330 -7.24 -1.04 5.47
N GLU A 331 -5.97 -1.38 5.54
CA GLU A 331 -5.11 -1.69 4.41
C GLU A 331 -4.56 -3.11 4.57
N VAL A 332 -4.74 -3.99 3.58
CA VAL A 332 -4.27 -5.38 3.64
C VAL A 332 -3.38 -5.68 2.44
N ARG A 333 -2.20 -6.25 2.68
CA ARG A 333 -1.31 -6.71 1.60
C ARG A 333 -1.64 -8.15 1.25
N VAL A 334 -1.81 -8.42 -0.04
CA VAL A 334 -2.25 -9.71 -0.58
C VAL A 334 -1.37 -10.12 -1.74
N MET A 335 -0.83 -11.33 -1.69
CA MET A 335 -0.15 -11.93 -2.83
C MET A 335 -1.14 -12.72 -3.69
N ALA A 336 -1.02 -12.62 -5.00
CA ALA A 336 -1.84 -13.31 -6.00
C ALA A 336 -0.94 -14.20 -6.87
N PHE A 337 -1.38 -15.43 -7.15
CA PHE A 337 -0.64 -16.46 -7.88
C PHE A 337 -1.50 -17.03 -9.01
N TRP A 338 -0.98 -17.07 -10.24
CA TRP A 338 -1.70 -17.52 -11.45
C TRP A 338 -1.25 -18.88 -11.95
#